data_AF-A0A1A0UMA8-F1
#
_entry.id   AF-A0A1A0UMA8-F1
#
_cell.length_a   1.000
_cell.length_b   1.000
_cell.length_c   1.000
_cell.angle_alpha   90.00
_cell.angle_beta   90.00
_cell.angle_gamma   90.00
#
_symmetry.space_group_name_H-M   'P 1'
#
loop_
_entity.id
_entity.type
_entity.pdbx_description
1 polymer ?
#
loop_
_entity_poly.entity_id
_entity_poly.type
_entity_poly.pdbx_seq_one_letter_code
_entity_poly.pdbx_strand_id
1 'polypeptide(L)'
;MSLQESSSGSRAATLAGLGLAGVGLSHFVKPELFESVTVQAFPRNTRQFIYVNGGIETALGLGLAARKTRKVAALGTLGYLAYLAGNVARNR
;
A
#
# COMPACT_ATOMS: atom_id res chain seq x y z
N MET A 1 14.92 29.07 1.19
CA MET A 1 14.06 27.90 1.51
C MET A 1 14.62 26.71 0.74
N SER A 2 15.46 25.84 1.34
CA SER A 2 16.22 24.87 0.50
C SER A 2 16.61 23.55 1.17
N LEU A 3 17.23 23.54 2.35
CA LEU A 3 17.75 22.29 2.94
C LEU A 3 16.81 21.67 3.98
N GLN A 4 16.11 22.50 4.76
CA GLN A 4 15.22 22.04 5.82
C GLN A 4 13.95 21.36 5.31
N GLU A 5 13.31 21.93 4.27
CA GLU A 5 12.11 21.34 3.65
C GLU A 5 12.37 19.99 2.97
N SER A 6 13.48 19.87 2.23
CA SER A 6 13.91 18.63 1.59
C SER A 6 14.09 17.49 2.60
N SER A 7 14.71 17.78 3.75
CA SER A 7 14.92 16.80 4.82
C SER A 7 13.60 16.39 5.48
N SER A 8 12.70 17.34 5.71
CA SER A 8 11.40 17.13 6.34
C SER A 8 10.48 16.30 5.45
N GLY A 9 10.36 16.67 4.16
CA GLY A 9 9.60 15.91 3.17
C GLY A 9 10.17 14.50 2.96
N SER A 10 11.48 14.32 3.02
CA SER A 10 12.10 13.00 2.92
C SER A 10 11.83 12.11 4.13
N ARG A 11 11.79 12.68 5.35
CA ARG A 11 11.40 11.99 6.59
C ARG A 11 9.91 11.63 6.58
N ALA A 12 9.04 12.56 6.19
CA ALA A 12 7.61 12.32 6.07
C ALA A 12 7.32 11.17 5.10
N ALA A 13 7.96 11.16 3.93
CA ALA A 13 7.85 10.06 2.97
C ALA A 13 8.37 8.72 3.53
N THR A 14 9.42 8.75 4.35
CA THR A 14 9.91 7.55 5.03
C THR A 14 8.91 7.03 6.06
N LEU A 15 8.36 7.90 6.91
CA LEU A 15 7.33 7.53 7.88
C LEU A 15 6.06 7.03 7.22
N ALA A 16 5.61 7.68 6.15
CA ALA A 16 4.46 7.24 5.36
C ALA A 16 4.70 5.85 4.74
N GLY A 17 5.88 5.62 4.16
CA GLY A 17 6.25 4.31 3.62
C GLY A 17 6.29 3.22 4.69
N LEU A 18 6.87 3.50 5.85
CA LEU A 18 6.88 2.56 6.98
C LEU A 18 5.47 2.29 7.53
N GLY A 19 4.62 3.32 7.59
CA GLY A 19 3.21 3.19 7.96
C GLY A 19 2.46 2.27 7.00
N LEU A 20 2.61 2.49 5.69
CA LEU A 20 2.03 1.62 4.66
C LEU A 20 2.54 0.18 4.78
N ALA A 21 3.84 0.00 5.06
CA ALA A 21 4.40 -1.33 5.28
C ALA A 21 3.80 -2.02 6.53
N GLY A 22 3.55 -1.25 7.59
CA GLY A 22 2.84 -1.74 8.78
C GLY A 22 1.41 -2.16 8.48
N VAL A 23 0.68 -1.40 7.66
CA VAL A 23 -0.66 -1.79 7.18
C VAL A 23 -0.60 -3.09 6.37
N GLY A 24 0.35 -3.20 5.44
CA GLY A 24 0.57 -4.43 4.68
C GLY A 24 0.84 -5.63 5.57
N LEU A 25 1.71 -5.49 6.58
CA LEU A 25 1.98 -6.55 7.56
C LEU A 25 0.75 -6.91 8.40
N SER A 26 -0.11 -5.95 8.73
CA SER A 26 -1.31 -6.21 9.52
C SER A 26 -2.35 -7.08 8.80
N HIS A 27 -2.33 -7.16 7.47
CA HIS A 27 -3.13 -8.13 6.71
C HIS A 27 -2.77 -9.58 7.07
N PHE A 28 -1.52 -9.86 7.45
CA PHE A 28 -1.09 -11.21 7.85
C PHE A 28 -1.36 -11.49 9.33
N VAL A 29 -1.40 -10.45 10.16
CA VAL A 29 -1.58 -10.57 11.62
C VAL A 29 -3.06 -10.60 12.01
N LYS A 30 -3.88 -9.72 11.44
CA LYS A 30 -5.33 -9.62 11.66
C LYS A 30 -6.08 -9.39 10.34
N PRO A 31 -6.05 -10.37 9.43
CA PRO A 31 -6.75 -10.32 8.14
C PRO A 31 -8.25 -10.00 8.24
N GLU A 32 -8.93 -10.36 9.35
CA GLU A 32 -10.37 -10.13 9.54
C GLU A 32 -10.75 -8.65 9.46
N LEU A 33 -9.83 -7.75 9.82
CA LEU A 33 -10.06 -6.29 9.77
C LEU A 33 -10.25 -5.77 8.34
N PHE A 34 -9.82 -6.52 7.34
CA PHE A 34 -9.77 -6.11 5.94
C PHE A 34 -10.85 -6.77 5.07
N GLU A 35 -11.63 -7.70 5.62
CA GLU A 35 -12.60 -8.49 4.85
C GLU A 35 -13.71 -7.65 4.22
N SER A 36 -14.31 -6.74 4.99
CA SER A 36 -15.42 -5.90 4.53
C SER A 36 -15.05 -4.95 3.38
N VAL A 37 -13.78 -4.55 3.31
CA VAL A 37 -13.24 -3.71 2.23
C VAL A 37 -12.81 -4.58 1.06
N THR A 38 -12.06 -5.66 1.32
CA THR A 38 -11.48 -6.50 0.27
C THR A 38 -12.56 -7.23 -0.52
N VAL A 39 -13.68 -7.63 0.11
CA VAL A 39 -14.78 -8.32 -0.57
C VAL A 39 -15.41 -7.48 -1.69
N GLN A 40 -15.40 -6.15 -1.56
CA GLN A 40 -15.94 -5.25 -2.59
C GLN A 40 -15.10 -5.27 -3.87
N ALA A 41 -13.79 -5.47 -3.75
CA ALA A 41 -12.87 -5.56 -4.88
C ALA A 41 -12.64 -7.00 -5.36
N PHE A 42 -12.76 -7.97 -4.45
CA PHE A 42 -12.46 -9.38 -4.68
C PHE A 42 -13.51 -10.26 -3.97
N PRO A 43 -14.71 -10.39 -4.55
CA PRO A 43 -15.79 -11.17 -3.92
C PRO A 43 -15.52 -12.68 -3.94
N ARG A 44 -14.60 -13.14 -4.79
CA ARG A 44 -14.11 -14.52 -4.83
C ARG A 44 -12.69 -14.56 -4.27
N ASN A 45 -12.41 -15.54 -3.42
CA ASN A 45 -11.11 -15.74 -2.78
C ASN A 45 -10.63 -14.52 -1.96
N THR A 46 -11.56 -13.80 -1.31
CA THR A 46 -11.29 -12.58 -0.54
C THR A 46 -10.10 -12.73 0.41
N ARG A 47 -10.05 -13.83 1.17
CA ARG A 47 -8.97 -14.10 2.13
C ARG A 47 -7.60 -14.24 1.49
N GLN A 48 -7.52 -14.84 0.30
CA GLN A 48 -6.27 -14.91 -0.46
C GLN A 48 -5.84 -13.51 -0.90
N PHE A 49 -6.77 -12.70 -1.39
CA PHE A 49 -6.48 -11.34 -1.82
C PHE A 49 -6.09 -10.42 -0.65
N ILE A 50 -6.57 -10.65 0.57
CA ILE A 50 -6.08 -9.96 1.77
C ILE A 50 -4.56 -10.18 1.93
N TYR A 51 -4.07 -11.41 1.83
CA TYR A 51 -2.63 -11.67 1.95
C TYR A 51 -1.83 -11.14 0.75
N VAL A 52 -2.36 -11.24 -0.46
CA VAL A 52 -1.72 -10.67 -1.66
C VAL A 52 -1.60 -9.16 -1.55
N ASN A 53 -2.67 -8.47 -1.16
CA ASN A 53 -2.70 -7.03 -0.93
C ASN A 53 -1.71 -6.64 0.17
N GLY A 54 -1.71 -7.37 1.28
CA GLY A 54 -0.74 -7.17 2.37
C GLY A 54 0.71 -7.25 1.90
N GLY A 55 1.04 -8.22 1.06
CA GLY A 55 2.38 -8.35 0.47
C GLY A 55 2.75 -7.17 -0.44
N ILE A 56 1.82 -6.76 -1.30
CA ILE A 56 2.01 -5.61 -2.21
C ILE A 56 2.22 -4.32 -1.41
N GLU A 57 1.35 -4.03 -0.43
CA GLU A 57 1.45 -2.84 0.42
C GLU A 57 2.74 -2.83 1.24
N THR A 58 3.16 -3.99 1.76
CA THR A 58 4.44 -4.13 2.47
C THR A 58 5.60 -3.75 1.56
N ALA A 59 5.67 -4.31 0.35
CA ALA A 59 6.72 -4.03 -0.61
C ALA A 59 6.72 -2.56 -1.08
N LEU A 60 5.53 -1.99 -1.36
CA LEU A 60 5.39 -0.59 -1.76
C LEU A 60 5.79 0.35 -0.62
N GLY A 61 5.37 0.06 0.62
CA GLY A 61 5.72 0.83 1.80
C GLY A 61 7.22 0.86 2.05
N LEU A 62 7.89 -0.29 2.04
CA LEU A 62 9.34 -0.37 2.14
C LEU A 62 10.04 0.35 0.96
N GLY A 63 9.49 0.20 -0.24
CA GLY A 63 9.97 0.87 -1.44
C GLY A 63 9.87 2.40 -1.37
N LEU A 64 8.81 2.94 -0.78
CA LEU A 64 8.63 4.37 -0.51
C LEU A 64 9.56 4.87 0.59
N ALA A 65 9.78 4.04 1.61
CA ALA A 65 10.65 4.36 2.74
C ALA A 65 12.11 4.53 2.30
N ALA A 66 12.57 3.68 1.37
CA ALA A 66 13.91 3.74 0.80
C ALA A 66 14.04 4.78 -0.32
N ARG A 67 14.93 5.77 -0.12
CA ARG A 67 15.15 6.89 -1.08
C ARG A 67 15.48 6.42 -2.50
N LYS A 68 16.20 5.31 -2.65
CA LYS A 68 16.63 4.77 -3.96
C LYS A 68 15.48 4.22 -4.80
N THR A 69 14.44 3.68 -4.15
CA THR A 69 13.31 3.00 -4.81
C THR A 69 12.04 3.84 -4.81
N ARG A 70 12.02 4.96 -4.09
CA ARG A 70 10.82 5.78 -3.84
C ARG A 70 10.04 6.16 -5.09
N LYS A 71 10.72 6.57 -6.17
CA LYS A 71 10.03 6.96 -7.42
C LYS A 71 9.30 5.78 -8.05
N VAL A 72 9.95 4.62 -8.10
CA VAL A 72 9.35 3.38 -8.64
C VAL A 72 8.21 2.92 -7.74
N ALA A 73 8.40 2.95 -6.42
CA ALA A 73 7.35 2.58 -5.47
C ALA A 73 6.13 3.53 -5.53
N ALA A 74 6.34 4.83 -5.77
CA ALA A 74 5.25 5.77 -5.96
C ALA A 74 4.42 5.45 -7.22
N LEU A 75 5.08 5.17 -8.35
CA LEU A 75 4.40 4.71 -9.57
C LEU A 75 3.68 3.37 -9.35
N GLY A 76 4.33 2.43 -8.67
CA GLY A 76 3.73 1.15 -8.30
C GLY A 76 2.49 1.32 -7.41
N THR A 77 2.53 2.27 -6.47
CA THR A 77 1.38 2.61 -5.61
C THR A 77 0.22 3.15 -6.43
N LEU A 78 0.48 4.06 -7.37
CA LEU A 78 -0.55 4.57 -8.28
C LEU A 78 -1.17 3.45 -9.12
N GLY A 79 -0.34 2.56 -9.69
CA GLY A 79 -0.81 1.40 -10.44
C GLY A 79 -1.65 0.44 -9.58
N TYR A 80 -1.22 0.19 -8.34
CA TYR A 80 -1.95 -0.64 -7.39
C TYR A 80 -3.32 -0.06 -7.01
N LEU A 81 -3.39 1.25 -6.74
CA LEU A 81 -4.66 1.92 -6.46
C LEU A 81 -5.60 1.88 -7.66
N ALA A 82 -5.09 2.08 -8.88
CA ALA A 82 -5.88 1.97 -10.10
C ALA A 82 -6.42 0.53 -10.30
N TYR A 83 -5.60 -0.48 -9.99
CA TYR A 83 -6.01 -1.89 -10.02
C TYR A 83 -7.14 -2.18 -9.03
N LEU A 84 -7.00 -1.74 -7.77
CA LEU A 84 -8.05 -1.89 -6.75
C LEU A 84 -9.35 -1.20 -7.16
N ALA A 85 -9.26 0.07 -7.59
CA ALA A 85 -10.43 0.85 -8.01
C ALA A 85 -11.14 0.22 -9.21
N GLY A 86 -10.37 -0.26 -10.20
CA GLY A 86 -10.91 -0.97 -11.35
C GLY A 86 -11.62 -2.26 -10.95
N ASN A 87 -11.09 -3.00 -9.98
CA ASN A 87 -11.74 -4.20 -9.47
C ASN A 87 -13.00 -3.91 -8.66
N VAL A 88 -13.01 -2.87 -7.82
CA VAL A 88 -14.24 -2.42 -7.15
C VAL A 88 -15.30 -2.04 -8.18
N ALA A 89 -14.95 -1.24 -9.19
CA ALA A 89 -15.89 -0.81 -10.22
C ALA A 89 -16.47 -1.98 -11.04
N ARG A 90 -15.69 -3.05 -11.25
CA ARG A 90 -16.13 -4.26 -11.97
C ARG A 90 -17.02 -5.19 -11.16
N ASN A 91 -16.95 -5.13 -9.83
CA ASN A 91 -17.68 -6.01 -8.92
C ASN A 91 -18.82 -5.31 -8.17
N ARG A 92 -19.11 -4.05 -8.53
CA ARG A 92 -20.34 -3.34 -8.15
C ARG A 92 -21.48 -3.72 -9.08
#